data_AF-A0AAW5GBD2-F1
#
_entry.id   AF-A0AAW5GBD2-F1
#
_cell.length_a   1.000
_cell.length_b   1.000
_cell.length_c   1.000
_cell.angle_alpha   90.00
_cell.angle_beta   90.00
_cell.angle_gamma   90.00
#
_symmetry.space_group_name_H-M   'P 1'
#
loop_
_entity.id
_entity.type
_entity.pdbx_description
1 polymer ?
#
loop_
_entity_poly.entity_id
_entity_poly.type
_entity_poly.pdbx_seq_one_letter_code
_entity_poly.pdbx_strand_id
1 'polypeptide(L)'
;MANLSENPQWVDGIYQIETSDPVVGGPDGVSNRQAKELASRTSYLKKEQEKTGSDLATHAAAADPHTQYAPKANPTFTGTPKAPTPATDSNSQQVATTAFVRSVGATKLAKDQNGADIQDRELFNRNLGSSRAYSSSIPIGGSAGLWTTAEFIGWLESQGAFVHAYWVCRGSWSYTHNKIISDTECGQIPLAGSVVEVMGQHDATTIRVTTPSTTPAGFSDSANAQFTYVYNGVDYSPGWRRDYNTKNKPTAADIGALPEKAIAQAAAKLATPRTINGVPFDGTANIALTPANLGLTETVNLAAGALEKSKNG
;
A
#
# COMPACT_ATOMS: atom_id res chain seq x y z
N MET A 1 -72.32 -71.56 38.66
CA MET A 1 -71.05 -72.16 39.11
C MET A 1 -70.24 -71.07 39.81
N ALA A 2 -69.61 -71.36 40.94
CA ALA A 2 -68.76 -70.39 41.64
C ALA A 2 -67.34 -70.46 41.06
N ASN A 3 -66.76 -69.32 40.70
CA ASN A 3 -65.37 -69.21 40.23
C ASN A 3 -64.44 -68.94 41.41
N LEU A 4 -63.16 -69.31 41.29
CA LEU A 4 -62.12 -68.88 42.22
C LEU A 4 -61.93 -67.37 42.09
N SER A 5 -61.74 -66.69 43.22
CA SER A 5 -61.43 -65.27 43.22
C SER A 5 -59.95 -65.08 42.88
N GLU A 6 -59.67 -64.33 41.81
CA GLU A 6 -58.32 -63.96 41.40
C GLU A 6 -57.97 -62.61 42.01
N ASN A 7 -56.94 -62.56 42.85
CA ASN A 7 -56.39 -61.31 43.35
C ASN A 7 -54.97 -61.16 42.81
N PRO A 8 -54.63 -60.11 42.05
CA PRO A 8 -53.30 -59.93 41.45
C PRO A 8 -52.26 -59.58 42.51
N GLN A 9 -51.80 -60.60 43.22
CA GLN A 9 -50.77 -60.53 44.25
C GLN A 9 -49.72 -61.62 43.98
N TRP A 10 -48.45 -61.26 44.16
CA TRP A 10 -47.37 -62.23 44.13
C TRP A 10 -47.36 -63.04 45.43
N VAL A 11 -47.84 -64.27 45.38
CA VAL A 11 -47.77 -65.21 46.52
C VAL A 11 -46.38 -65.83 46.54
N ASP A 12 -45.69 -65.89 47.69
CA ASP A 12 -44.43 -66.61 47.82
C ASP A 12 -44.69 -68.10 48.13
N GLY A 13 -44.09 -69.00 47.36
CA GLY A 13 -44.49 -70.42 47.28
C GLY A 13 -45.92 -70.68 46.73
N ILE A 14 -46.21 -71.95 46.39
CA ILE A 14 -47.57 -72.46 46.21
C ILE A 14 -47.73 -73.57 47.24
N TYR A 15 -48.76 -73.50 48.07
CA TYR A 15 -49.02 -74.45 49.13
C TYR A 15 -49.07 -75.88 48.57
N GLN A 16 -48.43 -76.85 49.19
CA GLN A 16 -48.61 -78.26 48.82
C GLN A 16 -49.74 -78.83 49.66
N ILE A 17 -50.79 -79.39 49.04
CA ILE A 17 -51.81 -80.09 49.81
C ILE A 17 -51.20 -81.34 50.43
N GLU A 18 -51.38 -81.50 51.73
CA GLU A 18 -50.82 -82.60 52.50
C GLU A 18 -51.84 -83.72 52.68
N THR A 19 -51.38 -84.95 52.93
CA THR A 19 -52.29 -86.10 53.15
C THR A 19 -53.14 -85.96 54.41
N SER A 20 -52.76 -85.07 55.33
CA SER A 20 -53.52 -84.75 56.55
C SER A 20 -54.53 -83.62 56.38
N ASP A 21 -54.53 -82.92 55.23
CA ASP A 21 -55.43 -81.79 55.01
C ASP A 21 -56.87 -82.26 54.74
N PRO A 22 -57.89 -81.65 55.37
CA PRO A 22 -59.28 -82.03 55.13
C PRO A 22 -59.74 -81.56 53.74
N VAL A 23 -60.59 -82.34 53.06
CA VAL A 23 -61.16 -81.96 51.75
C VAL A 23 -62.26 -80.91 51.96
N VAL A 24 -61.87 -79.64 52.06
CA VAL A 24 -62.76 -78.51 52.31
C VAL A 24 -62.75 -77.60 51.09
N GLY A 25 -63.92 -77.47 50.46
CA GLY A 25 -64.18 -76.51 49.38
C GLY A 25 -64.57 -75.12 49.90
N GLY A 26 -65.07 -74.28 49.01
CA GLY A 26 -65.42 -72.88 49.33
C GLY A 26 -64.24 -71.90 49.20
N PRO A 27 -64.48 -70.59 49.39
CA PRO A 27 -63.50 -69.53 49.10
C PRO A 27 -62.20 -69.61 49.90
N ASP A 28 -62.27 -70.20 51.10
CA ASP A 28 -61.16 -70.34 52.05
C ASP A 28 -60.85 -71.81 52.37
N GLY A 29 -61.40 -72.74 51.58
CA GLY A 29 -61.13 -74.16 51.72
C GLY A 29 -59.72 -74.54 51.26
N VAL A 30 -59.04 -75.40 52.01
CA VAL A 30 -57.66 -75.83 51.73
C VAL A 30 -57.51 -76.50 50.37
N SER A 31 -58.56 -77.20 49.88
CA SER A 31 -58.56 -77.84 48.56
C SER A 31 -58.49 -76.84 47.39
N ASN A 32 -58.86 -75.57 47.61
CA ASN A 32 -58.82 -74.52 46.59
C ASN A 32 -57.58 -73.62 46.69
N ARG A 33 -56.75 -73.80 47.73
CA ARG A 33 -55.64 -72.89 48.05
C ARG A 33 -54.60 -72.81 46.92
N GLN A 34 -54.11 -73.96 46.44
CA GLN A 34 -53.16 -74.05 45.34
C GLN A 34 -53.62 -73.31 44.08
N ALA A 35 -54.85 -73.58 43.67
CA ALA A 35 -55.43 -72.98 42.47
C ALA A 35 -55.63 -71.46 42.65
N LYS A 36 -56.05 -71.01 43.84
CA LYS A 36 -56.18 -69.59 44.18
C LYS A 36 -54.83 -68.86 44.17
N GLU A 37 -53.77 -69.48 44.69
CA GLU A 37 -52.42 -68.92 44.71
C GLU A 37 -51.80 -68.84 43.30
N LEU A 38 -51.98 -69.89 42.48
CA LEU A 38 -51.52 -69.90 41.08
C LEU A 38 -52.29 -68.87 40.22
N ALA A 39 -53.60 -68.78 40.40
CA ALA A 39 -54.43 -67.79 39.69
C ALA A 39 -54.04 -66.36 40.09
N SER A 40 -53.77 -66.12 41.38
CA SER A 40 -53.28 -64.82 41.88
C SER A 40 -51.95 -64.40 41.25
N ARG A 41 -50.97 -65.32 41.16
CA ARG A 41 -49.68 -65.08 40.48
C ARG A 41 -49.84 -64.81 38.99
N THR A 42 -50.68 -65.60 38.31
CA THR A 42 -50.93 -65.44 36.87
C THR A 42 -51.59 -64.09 36.58
N SER A 43 -52.57 -63.69 37.40
CA SER A 43 -53.21 -62.39 37.32
C SER A 43 -52.23 -61.25 37.59
N TYR A 44 -51.33 -61.39 38.57
CA TYR A 44 -50.23 -60.44 38.82
C TYR A 44 -49.30 -60.30 37.61
N LEU A 45 -48.79 -61.41 37.06
CA LEU A 45 -47.89 -61.39 35.90
C LEU A 45 -48.56 -60.80 34.65
N LYS A 46 -49.82 -61.14 34.40
CA LYS A 46 -50.61 -60.56 33.31
C LYS A 46 -50.73 -59.05 33.48
N LYS A 47 -51.05 -58.58 34.68
CA LYS A 47 -51.15 -57.15 35.01
C LYS A 47 -49.81 -56.43 34.80
N GLU A 48 -48.69 -57.02 35.22
CA GLU A 48 -47.35 -56.45 35.00
C GLU A 48 -46.97 -56.44 33.50
N GLN A 49 -47.34 -57.48 32.74
CA GLN A 49 -47.11 -57.54 31.30
C GLN A 49 -47.94 -56.50 30.55
N GLU A 50 -49.24 -56.38 30.88
CA GLU A 50 -50.14 -55.36 30.33
C GLU A 50 -49.65 -53.95 30.68
N LYS A 51 -49.19 -53.74 31.92
CA LYS A 51 -48.58 -52.48 32.35
C LYS A 51 -47.33 -52.16 31.53
N THR A 52 -46.40 -53.10 31.43
CA THR A 52 -45.17 -52.92 30.64
C THR A 52 -45.49 -52.60 29.18
N GLY A 53 -46.46 -53.29 28.58
CA GLY A 53 -46.94 -53.02 27.22
C GLY A 53 -47.56 -51.63 27.10
N SER A 54 -48.36 -51.21 28.08
CA SER A 54 -48.97 -49.87 28.15
C SER A 54 -47.92 -48.76 28.30
N ASP A 55 -46.92 -48.96 29.16
CA ASP A 55 -45.84 -48.00 29.40
C ASP A 55 -44.98 -47.85 28.14
N LEU A 56 -44.68 -48.94 27.42
CA LEU A 56 -43.96 -48.91 26.15
C LEU A 56 -44.77 -48.25 25.03
N ALA A 57 -46.07 -48.53 24.94
CA ALA A 57 -46.95 -47.86 23.98
C ALA A 57 -47.02 -46.35 24.24
N THR A 58 -47.06 -45.95 25.52
CA THR A 58 -47.02 -44.54 25.94
C THR A 58 -45.69 -43.89 25.58
N HIS A 59 -44.57 -44.58 25.84
CA HIS A 59 -43.22 -44.13 25.45
C HIS A 59 -43.10 -43.96 23.92
N ALA A 60 -43.55 -44.94 23.14
CA ALA A 60 -43.49 -44.89 21.68
C ALA A 60 -44.39 -43.80 21.06
N ALA A 61 -45.53 -43.50 21.69
CA ALA A 61 -46.45 -42.46 21.24
C ALA A 61 -46.03 -41.05 21.67
N ALA A 62 -45.15 -40.93 22.67
CA ALA A 62 -44.66 -39.63 23.11
C ALA A 62 -43.87 -38.94 21.99
N ALA A 63 -44.12 -37.64 21.78
CA ALA A 63 -43.38 -36.85 20.78
C ALA A 63 -41.89 -36.72 21.13
N ASP A 64 -41.57 -36.71 22.42
CA ASP A 64 -40.20 -36.71 22.94
C ASP A 64 -40.12 -37.58 24.21
N PRO A 65 -39.92 -38.90 24.06
CA PRO A 65 -39.81 -39.81 25.20
C PRO A 65 -38.46 -39.68 25.94
N HIS A 66 -37.53 -38.86 25.45
CA HIS A 66 -36.16 -38.75 25.93
C HIS A 66 -35.74 -37.28 26.08
N THR A 67 -36.46 -36.57 26.95
CA THR A 67 -36.32 -35.12 27.19
C THR A 67 -34.95 -34.69 27.72
N GLN A 68 -34.08 -35.62 28.13
CA GLN A 68 -32.68 -35.33 28.48
C GLN A 68 -31.79 -34.98 27.26
N TYR A 69 -32.25 -35.26 26.03
CA TYR A 69 -31.52 -34.95 24.80
C TYR A 69 -32.04 -33.69 24.12
N ALA A 70 -31.22 -33.09 23.25
CA ALA A 70 -31.66 -31.94 22.47
C ALA A 70 -32.74 -32.34 21.44
N PRO A 71 -33.79 -31.52 21.22
CA PRO A 71 -34.80 -31.76 20.19
C PRO A 71 -34.19 -31.87 18.79
N LYS A 72 -34.79 -32.69 17.93
CA LYS A 72 -34.33 -32.83 16.52
C LYS A 72 -34.59 -31.56 15.70
N ALA A 73 -35.75 -30.94 15.91
CA ALA A 73 -36.15 -29.74 15.18
C ALA A 73 -35.90 -28.50 16.05
N ASN A 74 -35.16 -27.54 15.50
CA ASN A 74 -34.87 -26.24 16.13
C ASN A 74 -34.39 -26.34 17.60
N PRO A 75 -33.41 -27.19 17.93
CA PRO A 75 -32.89 -27.25 19.29
C PRO A 75 -32.29 -25.91 19.70
N THR A 76 -32.64 -25.43 20.89
CA THR A 76 -31.83 -24.42 21.59
C THR A 76 -30.77 -25.14 22.39
N PHE A 77 -29.50 -24.97 22.03
CA PHE A 77 -28.40 -25.55 22.79
C PHE A 77 -28.12 -24.73 24.06
N THR A 78 -27.86 -25.42 25.17
CA THR A 78 -27.48 -24.83 26.47
C THR A 78 -26.11 -25.34 26.93
N GLY A 79 -25.48 -24.68 27.90
CA GLY A 79 -24.14 -25.01 28.38
C GLY A 79 -23.03 -24.69 27.36
N THR A 80 -22.04 -25.58 27.23
CA THR A 80 -20.90 -25.44 26.29
C THR A 80 -20.88 -26.61 25.30
N PRO A 81 -21.72 -26.58 24.23
CA PRO A 81 -21.76 -27.63 23.22
C PRO A 81 -20.38 -27.82 22.56
N LYS A 82 -20.00 -29.08 22.35
CA LYS A 82 -18.78 -29.44 21.62
C LYS A 82 -19.16 -29.87 20.20
N ALA A 83 -18.43 -29.35 19.22
CA ALA A 83 -18.48 -29.80 17.83
C ALA A 83 -17.04 -29.95 17.34
N PRO A 84 -16.78 -30.80 16.32
CA PRO A 84 -15.48 -30.84 15.69
C PRO A 84 -15.14 -29.47 15.09
N THR A 85 -13.87 -29.06 15.15
CA THR A 85 -13.41 -27.79 14.56
C THR A 85 -13.23 -27.99 13.04
N PRO A 86 -13.95 -27.23 12.20
CA PRO A 86 -13.73 -27.27 10.75
C PRO A 86 -12.32 -26.81 10.35
N ALA A 87 -11.85 -27.25 9.18
CA ALA A 87 -10.67 -26.65 8.54
C ALA A 87 -10.96 -25.18 8.14
N THR A 88 -9.93 -24.33 8.11
CA THR A 88 -10.07 -22.87 7.92
C THR A 88 -10.59 -22.47 6.53
N ASP A 89 -10.51 -23.36 5.56
CA ASP A 89 -11.00 -23.22 4.19
C ASP A 89 -12.36 -23.91 3.96
N SER A 90 -12.98 -24.47 5.00
CA SER A 90 -14.22 -25.23 4.88
C SER A 90 -15.41 -24.35 4.47
N ASN A 91 -16.18 -24.82 3.50
CA ASN A 91 -17.47 -24.27 3.06
C ASN A 91 -18.65 -25.23 3.33
N SER A 92 -18.45 -26.19 4.24
CA SER A 92 -19.45 -27.21 4.57
C SER A 92 -20.59 -26.68 5.44
N GLN A 93 -21.59 -27.51 5.72
CA GLN A 93 -22.69 -27.21 6.65
C GLN A 93 -22.35 -27.51 8.12
N GLN A 94 -21.08 -27.75 8.44
CA GLN A 94 -20.63 -28.02 9.81
C GLN A 94 -20.75 -26.77 10.69
N VAL A 95 -21.05 -26.96 11.97
CA VAL A 95 -21.13 -25.87 12.96
C VAL A 95 -19.76 -25.17 13.09
N ALA A 96 -19.76 -23.85 12.96
CA ALA A 96 -18.60 -23.01 13.20
C ALA A 96 -18.29 -22.94 14.71
N THR A 97 -17.21 -23.59 15.14
CA THR A 97 -16.75 -23.50 16.54
C THR A 97 -16.07 -22.16 16.82
N THR A 98 -15.99 -21.76 18.10
CA THR A 98 -15.24 -20.55 18.48
C THR A 98 -13.75 -20.64 18.15
N ALA A 99 -13.16 -21.85 18.18
CA ALA A 99 -11.80 -22.10 17.74
C ALA A 99 -11.63 -21.81 16.25
N PHE A 100 -12.56 -22.29 15.41
CA PHE A 100 -12.58 -21.98 13.98
C PHE A 100 -12.69 -20.47 13.74
N VAL A 101 -13.66 -19.79 14.37
CA VAL A 101 -13.84 -18.33 14.21
C VAL A 101 -12.59 -17.54 14.61
N ARG A 102 -11.93 -17.91 15.72
CA ARG A 102 -10.66 -17.28 16.11
C ARG A 102 -9.55 -17.53 15.10
N SER A 103 -9.43 -18.76 14.59
CA SER A 103 -8.39 -19.11 13.62
C SER A 103 -8.51 -18.32 12.32
N VAL A 104 -9.71 -18.20 11.75
CA VAL A 104 -9.94 -17.44 10.51
C VAL A 104 -9.88 -15.92 10.74
N GLY A 105 -10.20 -15.45 11.94
CA GLY A 105 -10.06 -14.04 12.32
C GLY A 105 -8.60 -13.62 12.48
N ALA A 106 -7.76 -14.48 13.05
CA ALA A 106 -6.35 -14.19 13.33
C ALA A 106 -5.48 -14.01 12.08
N THR A 107 -5.94 -14.43 10.90
CA THR A 107 -5.21 -14.24 9.63
C THR A 107 -5.54 -12.91 8.94
N LYS A 108 -6.34 -12.03 9.55
CA LYS A 108 -6.79 -10.77 8.97
C LYS A 108 -6.26 -9.58 9.76
N LEU A 109 -6.14 -8.44 9.08
CA LEU A 109 -5.82 -7.17 9.75
C LEU A 109 -6.99 -6.74 10.64
N ALA A 110 -6.68 -6.44 11.89
CA ALA A 110 -7.61 -5.99 12.91
C ALA A 110 -7.86 -4.48 12.79
N LYS A 111 -9.14 -4.09 12.72
CA LYS A 111 -9.53 -2.68 12.49
C LYS A 111 -9.07 -1.76 13.61
N ASP A 112 -9.16 -2.23 14.85
CA ASP A 112 -8.74 -1.53 16.06
C ASP A 112 -7.21 -1.34 16.15
N GLN A 113 -6.43 -2.16 15.44
CA GLN A 113 -4.97 -2.04 15.39
C GLN A 113 -4.50 -0.97 14.40
N ASN A 114 -5.38 -0.45 13.53
CA ASN A 114 -5.05 0.61 12.56
C ASN A 114 -3.75 0.32 11.75
N GLY A 115 -3.54 -0.95 11.38
CA GLY A 115 -2.36 -1.39 10.61
C GLY A 115 -1.09 -1.63 11.43
N ALA A 116 -1.14 -1.53 12.76
CA ALA A 116 0.00 -1.87 13.63
C ALA A 116 0.42 -3.35 13.49
N ASP A 117 -0.53 -4.21 13.14
CA ASP A 117 -0.45 -5.66 12.92
C ASP A 117 -0.01 -6.07 11.50
N ILE A 118 0.33 -5.12 10.64
CA ILE A 118 1.00 -5.40 9.36
C ILE A 118 2.41 -5.92 9.65
N GLN A 119 2.66 -7.19 9.30
CA GLN A 119 3.93 -7.87 9.55
C GLN A 119 5.11 -7.23 8.81
N ASP A 120 4.93 -6.90 7.52
CA ASP A 120 5.92 -6.22 6.70
C ASP A 120 5.30 -4.94 6.10
N ARG A 121 5.55 -3.82 6.77
CA ARG A 121 5.04 -2.50 6.37
C ARG A 121 5.67 -2.00 5.07
N GLU A 122 6.89 -2.43 4.76
CA GLU A 122 7.60 -2.01 3.55
C GLU A 122 7.06 -2.74 2.32
N LEU A 123 6.83 -4.06 2.43
CA LEU A 123 6.13 -4.83 1.41
C LEU A 123 4.69 -4.32 1.22
N PHE A 124 3.99 -4.00 2.30
CA PHE A 124 2.63 -3.43 2.22
C PHE A 124 2.62 -2.10 1.45
N ASN A 125 3.54 -1.18 1.76
CA ASN A 125 3.68 0.10 1.06
C ASN A 125 3.99 -0.10 -0.45
N ARG A 126 4.88 -1.05 -0.76
CA ARG A 126 5.21 -1.43 -2.15
C ARG A 126 4.01 -1.96 -2.91
N ASN A 127 3.23 -2.86 -2.31
CA ASN A 127 2.02 -3.41 -2.92
C ASN A 127 0.94 -2.35 -3.17
N LEU A 128 0.87 -1.32 -2.33
CA LEU A 128 0.00 -0.16 -2.54
C LEU A 128 0.50 0.77 -3.66
N GLY A 129 1.78 0.72 -4.02
CA GLY A 129 2.41 1.67 -4.95
C GLY A 129 2.50 3.10 -4.39
N SER A 130 2.37 3.26 -3.06
CA SER A 130 2.42 4.57 -2.42
C SER A 130 3.86 5.09 -2.33
N SER A 131 4.00 6.42 -2.28
CA SER A 131 5.28 7.09 -2.06
C SER A 131 5.86 6.71 -0.69
N ARG A 132 7.15 6.36 -0.66
CA ARG A 132 7.89 6.12 0.58
C ARG A 132 8.67 7.35 1.00
N ALA A 133 8.20 8.02 2.05
CA ALA A 133 8.97 9.06 2.74
C ALA A 133 9.96 8.40 3.72
N TYR A 134 11.19 8.18 3.26
CA TYR A 134 12.19 7.40 3.98
C TYR A 134 12.73 8.10 5.23
N SER A 135 13.13 9.37 5.09
CA SER A 135 13.66 10.15 6.21
C SER A 135 13.59 11.64 5.91
N SER A 136 13.29 12.43 6.94
CA SER A 136 13.30 13.90 6.87
C SER A 136 14.68 14.51 7.20
N SER A 137 15.66 13.71 7.64
CA SER A 137 17.02 14.18 7.98
C SER A 137 18.02 13.03 8.06
N ILE A 138 18.42 12.47 6.92
CA ILE A 138 19.39 11.36 6.84
C ILE A 138 20.82 11.86 6.52
N PRO A 139 21.89 11.37 7.16
CA PRO A 139 23.26 11.66 6.74
C PRO A 139 23.61 10.89 5.45
N ILE A 140 23.45 11.52 4.29
CA ILE A 140 23.64 10.88 2.99
C ILE A 140 25.14 10.62 2.76
N GLY A 141 25.57 9.37 2.98
CA GLY A 141 26.96 8.94 2.92
C GLY A 141 27.76 9.09 4.22
N GLY A 142 27.12 9.57 5.30
CA GLY A 142 27.66 9.54 6.68
C GLY A 142 28.89 10.42 6.96
N SER A 143 29.46 11.07 5.94
CA SER A 143 30.73 11.79 6.03
C SER A 143 30.86 12.80 4.90
N ALA A 144 31.75 13.78 5.08
CA ALA A 144 32.13 14.74 4.06
C ALA A 144 32.86 14.04 2.91
N GLY A 145 32.90 14.69 1.75
CA GLY A 145 33.66 14.26 0.59
C GLY A 145 32.81 14.11 -0.65
N LEU A 146 33.48 13.73 -1.73
CA LEU A 146 32.86 13.60 -3.04
C LEU A 146 32.34 12.18 -3.24
N TRP A 147 31.28 12.09 -4.04
CA TRP A 147 30.83 10.87 -4.68
C TRP A 147 30.78 11.07 -6.19
N THR A 148 31.02 9.98 -6.89
CA THR A 148 30.56 9.78 -8.26
C THR A 148 29.06 9.51 -8.28
N THR A 149 28.43 9.68 -9.45
CA THR A 149 27.03 9.38 -9.65
C THR A 149 26.75 7.90 -9.38
N ALA A 150 27.68 7.01 -9.75
CA ALA A 150 27.59 5.58 -9.47
C ALA A 150 27.58 5.27 -7.97
N GLU A 151 28.45 5.89 -7.17
CA GLU A 151 28.46 5.70 -5.71
C GLU A 151 27.18 6.21 -5.04
N PHE A 152 26.65 7.34 -5.52
CA PHE A 152 25.37 7.86 -5.04
C PHE A 152 24.20 6.92 -5.37
N ILE A 153 24.15 6.37 -6.59
CA ILE A 153 23.14 5.39 -6.99
C ILE A 153 23.27 4.10 -6.15
N GLY A 154 24.48 3.59 -5.95
CA GLY A 154 24.72 2.42 -5.09
C GLY A 154 24.29 2.68 -3.64
N TRP A 155 24.46 3.89 -3.12
CA TRP A 155 23.91 4.26 -1.82
C TRP A 155 22.38 4.24 -1.84
N LEU A 156 21.72 4.79 -2.85
CA LEU A 156 20.25 4.74 -2.98
C LEU A 156 19.72 3.30 -3.06
N GLU A 157 20.41 2.41 -3.79
CA GLU A 157 20.11 0.98 -3.85
C GLU A 157 20.17 0.35 -2.45
N SER A 158 21.21 0.66 -1.67
CA SER A 158 21.34 0.16 -0.30
C SER A 158 20.23 0.66 0.65
N GLN A 159 19.57 1.79 0.33
CA GLN A 159 18.42 2.30 1.08
C GLN A 159 17.08 1.74 0.59
N GLY A 160 17.11 0.88 -0.42
CA GLY A 160 15.93 0.31 -1.07
C GLY A 160 15.17 1.31 -1.95
N ALA A 161 15.81 2.37 -2.47
CA ALA A 161 15.09 3.40 -3.21
C ALA A 161 14.41 2.87 -4.49
N PHE A 162 15.02 1.89 -5.15
CA PHE A 162 14.58 1.34 -6.45
C PHE A 162 13.56 0.21 -6.35
N VAL A 163 13.11 -0.17 -5.14
CA VAL A 163 12.05 -1.17 -4.94
C VAL A 163 10.68 -0.54 -4.68
N HIS A 164 10.57 0.78 -4.71
CA HIS A 164 9.32 1.54 -4.59
C HIS A 164 9.04 2.29 -5.90
N ALA A 165 7.76 2.48 -6.24
CA ALA A 165 7.39 3.31 -7.39
C ALA A 165 7.83 4.78 -7.21
N TYR A 166 7.83 5.24 -5.96
CA TYR A 166 8.31 6.56 -5.57
C TYR A 166 8.96 6.48 -4.20
N TRP A 167 10.18 6.98 -4.08
CA TRP A 167 10.94 7.04 -2.82
C TRP A 167 11.49 8.45 -2.64
N VAL A 168 11.45 8.97 -1.41
CA VAL A 168 11.98 10.30 -1.11
C VAL A 168 12.69 10.32 0.23
N CYS A 169 13.82 11.02 0.30
CA CYS A 169 14.46 11.38 1.54
C CYS A 169 14.93 12.83 1.52
N ARG A 170 15.29 13.33 2.71
CA ARG A 170 15.96 14.61 2.84
C ARG A 170 17.28 14.43 3.59
N GLY A 171 18.35 14.94 2.99
CA GLY A 171 19.65 14.99 3.62
C GLY A 171 19.63 15.82 4.90
N SER A 172 20.35 15.38 5.92
CA SER A 172 20.52 16.12 7.17
C SER A 172 21.20 17.47 6.91
N TRP A 173 21.09 18.42 7.82
CA TRP A 173 21.66 19.75 7.60
C TRP A 173 23.20 19.80 7.71
N SER A 174 23.84 18.71 8.15
CA SER A 174 25.27 18.66 8.42
C SER A 174 26.09 18.55 7.13
N TYR A 175 26.86 19.59 6.80
CA TYR A 175 27.78 19.55 5.66
C TYR A 175 28.87 18.48 5.82
N THR A 176 29.21 18.09 7.05
CA THR A 176 30.25 17.09 7.32
C THR A 176 29.73 15.65 7.32
N HIS A 177 28.41 15.44 7.27
CA HIS A 177 27.80 14.10 7.24
C HIS A 177 27.08 13.80 5.93
N ASN A 178 27.18 14.69 4.94
CA ASN A 178 26.60 14.49 3.63
C ASN A 178 27.66 14.63 2.54
N LYS A 179 27.50 13.84 1.49
CA LYS A 179 28.37 13.83 0.31
C LYS A 179 27.99 14.92 -0.70
N ILE A 180 28.88 15.11 -1.66
CA ILE A 180 28.68 15.99 -2.82
C ILE A 180 28.88 15.15 -4.09
N ILE A 181 27.89 15.11 -4.98
CA ILE A 181 28.02 14.43 -6.27
C ILE A 181 28.84 15.33 -7.20
N SER A 182 29.87 14.79 -7.85
CA SER A 182 30.92 15.60 -8.47
C SER A 182 31.07 15.47 -10.00
N ASP A 183 30.54 14.39 -10.59
CA ASP A 183 30.73 13.99 -11.98
C ASP A 183 29.48 14.22 -12.86
N THR A 184 28.70 15.23 -12.54
CA THR A 184 27.36 15.44 -13.12
C THR A 184 27.38 16.20 -14.45
N GLU A 185 28.51 16.81 -14.83
CA GLU A 185 28.68 17.70 -15.99
C GLU A 185 27.81 18.98 -15.99
N CYS A 186 26.80 19.07 -15.12
CA CYS A 186 25.92 20.22 -14.95
C CYS A 186 26.10 20.91 -13.57
N GLY A 187 27.24 20.69 -12.92
CA GLY A 187 27.62 21.28 -11.62
C GLY A 187 27.44 20.33 -10.43
N GLN A 188 28.29 20.48 -9.42
CA GLN A 188 28.33 19.58 -8.27
C GLN A 188 27.05 19.67 -7.41
N ILE A 189 26.59 18.55 -6.87
CA ILE A 189 25.32 18.47 -6.14
C ILE A 189 25.60 18.20 -4.65
N PRO A 190 25.56 19.23 -3.78
CA PRO A 190 25.66 19.02 -2.34
C PRO A 190 24.38 18.36 -1.81
N LEU A 191 24.52 17.30 -1.01
CA LEU A 191 23.36 16.53 -0.52
C LEU A 191 22.86 16.98 0.87
N ALA A 192 23.62 17.83 1.57
CA ALA A 192 23.19 18.40 2.85
C ALA A 192 21.92 19.24 2.67
N GLY A 193 20.88 18.93 3.44
CA GLY A 193 19.57 19.58 3.40
C GLY A 193 18.77 19.40 2.10
N SER A 194 19.34 18.72 1.11
CA SER A 194 18.73 18.46 -0.21
C SER A 194 17.64 17.40 -0.10
N VAL A 195 16.57 17.58 -0.87
CA VAL A 195 15.55 16.54 -1.05
C VAL A 195 15.97 15.67 -2.23
N VAL A 196 15.98 14.36 -2.03
CA VAL A 196 16.26 13.36 -3.07
C VAL A 196 15.01 12.56 -3.32
N GLU A 197 14.55 12.55 -4.56
CA GLU A 197 13.37 11.83 -5.03
C GLU A 197 13.81 10.80 -6.08
N VAL A 198 13.37 9.56 -5.93
CA VAL A 198 13.61 8.46 -6.87
C VAL A 198 12.26 7.99 -7.36
N MET A 199 12.03 8.11 -8.65
CA MET A 199 10.77 7.78 -9.33
C MET A 199 11.04 6.66 -10.33
N GLY A 200 10.36 5.53 -10.18
CA GLY A 200 10.56 4.34 -11.01
C GLY A 200 11.49 3.29 -10.37
N GLN A 201 11.78 2.24 -11.14
CA GLN A 201 12.56 1.07 -10.71
C GLN A 201 13.86 0.98 -11.51
N HIS A 202 14.73 0.02 -11.16
CA HIS A 202 16.10 -0.06 -11.68
C HIS A 202 16.22 0.00 -13.20
N ASP A 203 15.26 -0.55 -13.94
CA ASP A 203 15.20 -0.56 -15.40
C ASP A 203 14.79 0.78 -16.03
N ALA A 204 14.01 1.59 -15.32
CA ALA A 204 13.59 2.93 -15.74
C ALA A 204 13.40 3.84 -14.51
N THR A 205 14.36 4.74 -14.28
CA THR A 205 14.36 5.62 -13.11
C THR A 205 14.60 7.08 -13.50
N THR A 206 13.89 7.98 -12.82
CA THR A 206 14.26 9.39 -12.70
C THR A 206 14.68 9.68 -11.25
N ILE A 207 15.87 10.25 -11.06
CA ILE A 207 16.31 10.77 -9.75
C ILE A 207 16.27 12.29 -9.83
N ARG A 208 15.59 12.93 -8.89
CA ARG A 208 15.57 14.38 -8.76
C ARG A 208 16.18 14.80 -7.43
N VAL A 209 17.12 15.73 -7.47
CA VAL A 209 17.73 16.34 -6.29
C VAL A 209 17.40 17.82 -6.27
N THR A 210 16.66 18.25 -5.25
CA THR A 210 16.36 19.66 -5.01
C THR A 210 17.26 20.15 -3.89
N THR A 211 18.20 21.04 -4.23
CA THR A 211 19.11 21.62 -3.25
C THR A 211 18.46 22.77 -2.49
N PRO A 212 18.85 22.99 -1.23
CA PRO A 212 18.28 24.03 -0.40
C PRO A 212 18.79 25.43 -0.80
N SER A 213 18.24 26.46 -0.15
CA SER A 213 18.59 27.86 -0.43
C SER A 213 20.00 28.26 -0.02
N THR A 214 20.66 27.43 0.79
CA THR A 214 22.03 27.60 1.28
C THR A 214 22.83 26.33 1.06
N THR A 215 24.07 26.47 0.59
CA THR A 215 24.99 25.37 0.30
C THR A 215 26.33 25.56 1.01
N PRO A 216 27.19 24.53 1.08
CA PRO A 216 28.55 24.69 1.58
C PRO A 216 29.31 25.80 0.85
N ALA A 217 30.30 26.40 1.52
CA ALA A 217 31.13 27.44 0.93
C ALA A 217 31.78 26.95 -0.39
N GLY A 218 31.76 27.79 -1.43
CA GLY A 218 32.25 27.44 -2.77
C GLY A 218 31.22 26.79 -3.70
N PHE A 219 30.01 26.49 -3.22
CA PHE A 219 28.94 25.86 -4.00
C PHE A 219 27.71 26.75 -4.13
N SER A 220 27.88 28.08 -4.14
CA SER A 220 26.77 29.05 -4.25
C SER A 220 25.91 28.82 -5.47
N ASP A 221 26.53 28.38 -6.56
CA ASP A 221 25.84 28.08 -7.79
C ASP A 221 24.92 26.89 -7.61
N SER A 222 25.22 25.92 -6.74
CA SER A 222 24.34 24.77 -6.50
C SER A 222 23.21 25.06 -5.51
N ALA A 223 23.06 26.29 -5.00
CA ALA A 223 21.94 26.66 -4.14
C ALA A 223 20.66 26.88 -4.95
N ASN A 224 19.49 26.58 -4.37
CA ASN A 224 18.18 26.74 -5.01
C ASN A 224 18.11 26.05 -6.40
N ALA A 225 18.78 24.91 -6.55
CA ALA A 225 18.91 24.21 -7.82
C ALA A 225 18.10 22.91 -7.81
N GLN A 226 17.65 22.51 -9.00
CA GLN A 226 17.04 21.21 -9.22
C GLN A 226 17.90 20.48 -10.24
N PHE A 227 18.34 19.29 -9.88
CA PHE A 227 19.09 18.38 -10.73
C PHE A 227 18.25 17.16 -11.01
N THR A 228 18.17 16.75 -12.27
CA THR A 228 17.43 15.55 -12.66
C THR A 228 18.31 14.60 -13.45
N TYR A 229 18.44 13.38 -12.95
CA TYR A 229 19.06 12.26 -13.63
C TYR A 229 17.97 11.36 -14.21
N VAL A 230 18.15 10.88 -15.43
CA VAL A 230 17.22 9.96 -16.09
C VAL A 230 18.00 8.77 -16.62
N TYR A 231 17.50 7.57 -16.35
CA TYR A 231 18.01 6.29 -16.82
C TYR A 231 16.85 5.44 -17.34
N ASN A 232 17.00 4.86 -18.53
CA ASN A 232 15.98 4.04 -19.19
C ASN A 232 16.58 2.70 -19.67
N GLY A 233 17.42 2.08 -18.83
CA GLY A 233 18.06 0.81 -19.13
C GLY A 233 19.45 0.96 -19.76
N VAL A 234 20.13 -0.19 -19.93
CA VAL A 234 21.54 -0.26 -20.28
C VAL A 234 21.89 0.29 -21.67
N ASP A 235 20.90 0.35 -22.57
CA ASP A 235 21.05 0.88 -23.93
C ASP A 235 20.88 2.41 -23.99
N TYR A 236 20.48 3.04 -22.89
CA TYR A 236 20.29 4.48 -22.79
C TYR A 236 21.51 5.12 -22.13
N SER A 237 22.05 6.21 -22.71
CA SER A 237 23.09 7.01 -22.06
C SER A 237 22.45 7.89 -20.98
N PRO A 238 22.60 7.57 -19.69
CA PRO A 238 22.04 8.42 -18.65
C PRO A 238 22.81 9.73 -18.55
N GLY A 239 22.17 10.73 -17.96
CA GLY A 239 22.81 12.02 -17.75
C GLY A 239 22.05 12.88 -16.75
N TRP A 240 22.80 13.72 -16.05
CA TRP A 240 22.23 14.78 -15.22
C TRP A 240 21.90 15.99 -16.09
N ARG A 241 20.80 16.66 -15.75
CA ARG A 241 20.51 18.02 -16.18
C ARG A 241 20.22 18.88 -14.97
N ARG A 242 20.44 20.18 -15.13
CA ARG A 242 20.14 21.18 -14.12
C ARG A 242 19.14 22.19 -14.67
N ASP A 243 18.06 22.42 -13.93
CA ASP A 243 16.98 23.30 -14.37
C ASP A 243 17.34 24.78 -14.10
N TYR A 244 17.07 25.65 -15.07
CA TYR A 244 17.16 27.10 -14.90
C TYR A 244 15.96 27.65 -14.12
N ASN A 245 16.21 28.66 -13.29
CA ASN A 245 15.19 29.35 -12.51
C ASN A 245 15.60 30.81 -12.19
N THR A 246 14.82 31.50 -11.35
CA THR A 246 15.05 32.92 -11.01
C THR A 246 16.39 33.19 -10.31
N LYS A 247 16.94 32.20 -9.60
CA LYS A 247 18.27 32.24 -8.99
C LYS A 247 19.35 31.72 -9.94
N ASN A 248 19.04 30.63 -10.64
CA ASN A 248 19.92 29.92 -11.56
C ASN A 248 19.56 30.27 -12.98
N LYS A 249 19.93 31.47 -13.41
CA LYS A 249 19.61 31.96 -14.75
C LYS A 249 20.61 31.38 -15.77
N PRO A 250 20.19 31.12 -17.02
CA PRO A 250 21.14 30.84 -18.07
C PRO A 250 22.09 32.03 -18.25
N THR A 251 23.36 31.75 -18.50
CA THR A 251 24.27 32.77 -19.03
C THR A 251 23.92 33.08 -20.49
N ALA A 252 24.38 34.22 -21.00
CA ALA A 252 24.18 34.53 -22.42
C ALA A 252 24.80 33.44 -23.33
N ALA A 253 25.96 32.91 -22.94
CA ALA A 253 26.61 31.81 -23.65
C ALA A 253 25.74 30.53 -23.65
N ASP A 254 25.11 30.21 -22.52
CA ASP A 254 24.29 29.00 -22.36
C ASP A 254 23.12 28.93 -23.36
N ILE A 255 22.58 30.09 -23.76
CA ILE A 255 21.44 30.18 -24.67
C ILE A 255 21.83 30.71 -26.06
N GLY A 256 23.12 30.81 -26.36
CA GLY A 256 23.61 31.39 -27.62
C GLY A 256 23.24 32.87 -27.81
N ALA A 257 22.95 33.57 -26.71
CA ALA A 257 22.71 35.01 -26.72
C ALA A 257 24.03 35.78 -26.60
N LEU A 258 24.03 37.00 -27.13
CA LEU A 258 25.12 37.94 -26.86
C LEU A 258 24.99 38.47 -25.42
N PRO A 259 26.09 38.58 -24.66
CA PRO A 259 26.05 39.20 -23.34
C PRO A 259 25.47 40.62 -23.43
N GLU A 260 24.68 41.03 -22.43
CA GLU A 260 23.98 42.34 -22.38
C GLU A 260 24.91 43.55 -22.63
N LYS A 261 26.22 43.41 -22.36
CA LYS A 261 27.25 44.44 -22.54
C LYS A 261 28.21 44.19 -23.70
N ALA A 262 28.02 43.14 -24.51
CA ALA A 262 28.90 42.80 -25.64
C ALA A 262 28.69 43.69 -26.89
N ILE A 263 27.73 44.61 -26.86
CA ILE A 263 27.32 45.40 -28.03
C ILE A 263 28.38 46.43 -28.47
N ALA A 264 29.31 46.86 -27.60
CA ALA A 264 30.27 47.91 -27.96
C ALA A 264 31.44 47.45 -28.85
N GLN A 265 31.86 46.18 -28.81
CA GLN A 265 32.95 45.68 -29.68
C GLN A 265 32.47 45.16 -31.04
N ALA A 266 31.21 44.71 -31.14
CA ALA A 266 30.63 44.33 -32.44
C ALA A 266 30.26 45.55 -33.31
N ALA A 267 30.03 46.71 -32.71
CA ALA A 267 29.70 47.95 -33.42
C ALA A 267 30.92 48.70 -33.99
N ALA A 268 32.14 48.15 -33.88
CA ALA A 268 33.33 48.77 -34.46
C ALA A 268 33.40 48.64 -35.99
N LYS A 269 32.79 47.59 -36.56
CA LYS A 269 32.71 47.37 -38.00
C LYS A 269 31.45 46.59 -38.39
N LEU A 270 30.71 47.05 -39.41
CA LEU A 270 29.61 46.29 -40.01
C LEU A 270 30.13 44.98 -40.59
N ALA A 271 29.60 43.86 -40.14
CA ALA A 271 29.93 42.52 -40.65
C ALA A 271 29.70 42.39 -42.17
N THR A 272 28.71 43.11 -42.70
CA THR A 272 28.55 43.29 -44.15
C THR A 272 28.54 44.79 -44.46
N PRO A 273 29.67 45.35 -44.97
CA PRO A 273 29.74 46.75 -45.37
C PRO A 273 28.61 47.11 -46.33
N ARG A 274 28.19 48.38 -46.29
CA ARG A 274 27.15 48.92 -47.17
C ARG A 274 27.71 50.13 -47.90
N THR A 275 27.10 50.48 -49.01
CA THR A 275 27.37 51.77 -49.67
C THR A 275 26.31 52.77 -49.26
N ILE A 276 26.71 53.96 -48.84
CA ILE A 276 25.82 55.11 -48.65
C ILE A 276 26.14 56.08 -49.79
N ASN A 277 25.20 56.27 -50.72
CA ASN A 277 25.39 57.09 -51.93
C ASN A 277 26.68 56.75 -52.72
N GLY A 278 26.93 55.45 -52.88
CA GLY A 278 28.10 54.92 -53.59
C GLY A 278 29.41 54.92 -52.78
N VAL A 279 29.44 55.52 -51.59
CA VAL A 279 30.63 55.51 -50.70
C VAL A 279 30.58 54.29 -49.79
N PRO A 280 31.60 53.42 -49.77
CA PRO A 280 31.68 52.31 -48.82
C PRO A 280 31.67 52.81 -47.36
N PHE A 281 30.84 52.19 -46.54
CA PHE A 281 30.73 52.45 -45.12
C PHE A 281 30.68 51.13 -44.37
N ASP A 282 31.62 50.96 -43.46
CA ASP A 282 31.66 49.82 -42.56
C ASP A 282 31.67 50.25 -41.09
N GLY A 283 31.46 51.53 -40.76
CA GLY A 283 31.38 51.99 -39.37
C GLY A 283 32.72 52.12 -38.65
N THR A 284 33.85 51.77 -39.30
CA THR A 284 35.18 51.91 -38.69
C THR A 284 35.68 53.37 -38.62
N ALA A 285 35.09 54.26 -39.41
CA ALA A 285 35.35 55.69 -39.42
C ALA A 285 34.10 56.48 -39.83
N ASN A 286 34.12 57.81 -39.62
CA ASN A 286 33.08 58.70 -40.12
C ASN A 286 33.00 58.62 -41.65
N ILE A 287 31.78 58.69 -42.19
CA ILE A 287 31.59 58.76 -43.64
C ILE A 287 31.92 60.16 -44.16
N ALA A 288 32.71 60.23 -45.24
CA ALA A 288 32.97 61.45 -45.98
C ALA A 288 32.16 61.46 -47.29
N LEU A 289 31.22 62.39 -47.42
CA LEU A 289 30.42 62.57 -48.63
C LEU A 289 30.88 63.81 -49.38
N THR A 290 31.07 63.68 -50.69
CA THR A 290 31.36 64.81 -51.58
C THR A 290 30.08 65.32 -52.25
N PRO A 291 30.08 66.55 -52.80
CA PRO A 291 28.97 67.03 -53.63
C PRO A 291 28.60 66.06 -54.76
N ALA A 292 29.57 65.36 -55.34
CA ALA A 292 29.32 64.35 -56.36
C ALA A 292 28.56 63.13 -55.82
N ASN A 293 28.88 62.67 -54.60
CA ASN A 293 28.13 61.59 -53.96
C ASN A 293 26.67 62.00 -53.68
N LEU A 294 26.39 63.30 -53.53
CA LEU A 294 25.04 63.81 -53.27
C LEU A 294 24.30 64.24 -54.55
N GLY A 295 24.92 64.15 -55.73
CA GLY A 295 24.34 64.67 -56.98
C GLY A 295 24.25 66.21 -57.04
N LEU A 296 25.06 66.91 -56.24
CA LEU A 296 25.03 68.37 -56.08
C LEU A 296 26.17 69.10 -56.81
N THR A 297 26.91 68.40 -57.68
CA THR A 297 28.06 68.98 -58.40
C THR A 297 27.72 70.25 -59.15
N GLU A 298 26.62 70.25 -59.93
CA GLU A 298 26.19 71.43 -60.69
C GLU A 298 25.74 72.57 -59.78
N THR A 299 25.01 72.26 -58.71
CA THR A 299 24.57 73.25 -57.71
C THR A 299 25.75 73.95 -57.04
N VAL A 300 26.80 73.21 -56.68
CA VAL A 300 28.02 73.79 -56.09
C VAL A 300 28.75 74.67 -57.09
N ASN A 301 28.86 74.25 -58.36
CA ASN A 301 29.49 75.05 -59.41
C ASN A 301 28.74 76.37 -59.67
N LEU A 302 27.41 76.33 -59.71
CA LEU A 302 26.57 77.52 -59.88
C LEU A 302 26.68 78.48 -58.68
N ALA A 303 26.71 77.96 -57.45
CA ALA A 303 26.88 78.75 -56.25
C ALA A 303 28.28 79.40 -56.15
N ALA A 304 29.34 78.69 -56.56
CA ALA A 304 30.69 79.24 -56.65
C ALA A 304 30.75 80.42 -57.64
N GLY A 305 30.12 80.28 -58.80
CA GLY A 305 30.02 81.36 -59.79
C GLY A 305 29.17 82.56 -59.34
N ALA A 306 28.19 82.36 -58.45
CA ALA A 306 27.39 83.44 -57.88
C ALA A 306 28.17 84.31 -56.88
N LEU A 307 29.11 83.72 -56.13
CA LEU A 307 30.00 84.44 -55.20
C LEU A 307 31.04 85.32 -55.92
N GLU A 308 31.48 84.93 -57.13
CA GLU A 308 32.37 85.77 -57.93
C GLU A 308 31.66 87.02 -58.48
N LYS A 309 30.35 86.91 -58.78
CA LYS A 309 29.56 88.07 -59.22
C LYS A 309 29.40 89.16 -58.16
N SER A 310 29.42 88.84 -56.86
CA SER A 310 29.30 89.86 -55.80
C SER A 310 30.59 90.64 -55.55
N LYS A 311 31.72 90.27 -56.19
CA LYS A 311 33.00 91.01 -56.10
C LYS A 311 33.22 92.01 -57.25
N ASN A 312 32.34 92.01 -58.26
CA ASN A 312 32.45 92.85 -59.46
C ASN A 312 31.24 93.78 -59.66
N GLY A 313 30.54 94.14 -58.57
CA GLY A 313 29.48 95.15 -58.56
C GLY A 313 29.84 96.32 -57.64
#